data_AF-W2JHV8-F1
#
_entry.id   AF-W2JHV8-F1
#
_cell.length_a   1.000
_cell.length_b   1.000
_cell.length_c   1.000
_cell.angle_alpha   90.00
_cell.angle_beta   90.00
_cell.angle_gamma   90.00
#
_symmetry.space_group_name_H-M   'P 1'
#
loop_
_entity.id
_entity.type
_entity.pdbx_description
1 polymer ?
#
loop_
_entity_poly.entity_id
_entity_poly.type
_entity_poly.pdbx_seq_one_letter_code
_entity_poly.pdbx_strand_id
1 'polypeptide(L)'
;MDPYSRRSTWEILLNNRNNRVMVLTTHFMDEADILGDRIAIMAEGEMRCCGSSLFLKNRFGAGYNLTLVKDDAKCDDDAVAAFVQSYVPAAVLLSNVGSEIAFQLPLHSSSEFATMFAEMDRQLQTLGLLSYGVSVTTLEEVFIKVAELSDEHNQHTLGKHVTRANSAGSDGFYQPCDEIITTESIFRRHLRALLLKRFRYAKRDKKTIIYVAALPVLLIAAGLGILKSSMAINDDPLKALTTDEYSGSATPTPYFCQVGAGAGDWCSDVMASSYYSGADAQALSIPEPAFDSNSPTVFGVTYTDPALNASGYTGYSVAMGQEAFERGYGKGADLVEGQYGGYLVYGDSSQNLFGYNVFTNTTGSHSSAIFKALMDQAVYRFFASNNSTDSASNLNLKVNNHPL
;
A
#
# COMPACT_ATOMS: atom_id res chain seq x y z
N MET A 1 -25.17 -4.40 27.44
CA MET A 1 -24.45 -3.99 28.66
C MET A 1 -24.52 -5.12 29.66
N ASP A 2 -23.50 -5.29 30.47
CA ASP A 2 -23.60 -6.14 31.66
C ASP A 2 -24.64 -5.56 32.66
N PRO A 3 -25.21 -6.38 33.55
CA PRO A 3 -26.28 -5.94 34.46
C PRO A 3 -25.88 -4.79 35.40
N TYR A 4 -24.60 -4.70 35.78
CA TYR A 4 -24.11 -3.66 36.70
C TYR A 4 -24.00 -2.31 36.00
N SER A 5 -23.33 -2.25 34.85
CA SER A 5 -23.21 -1.03 34.04
C SER A 5 -24.58 -0.49 33.61
N ARG A 6 -25.54 -1.38 33.33
CA ARG A 6 -26.92 -0.98 33.01
C ARG A 6 -27.59 -0.25 34.17
N ARG A 7 -27.51 -0.78 35.40
CA ARG A 7 -28.08 -0.13 36.60
C ARG A 7 -27.41 1.21 36.90
N SER A 8 -26.08 1.28 36.79
CA SER A 8 -25.33 2.53 36.95
C SER A 8 -25.80 3.61 35.96
N THR A 9 -26.04 3.23 34.70
CA THR A 9 -26.58 4.15 33.68
C THR A 9 -27.99 4.62 34.06
N TRP A 10 -28.87 3.73 34.51
CA TRP A 10 -30.22 4.08 34.92
C TRP A 10 -30.23 5.08 36.09
N GLU A 11 -29.38 4.90 37.09
CA GLU A 11 -29.24 5.84 38.22
C GLU A 11 -28.78 7.23 37.74
N ILE A 12 -27.83 7.30 36.81
CA ILE A 12 -27.38 8.57 36.24
C ILE A 12 -28.52 9.28 35.51
N LEU A 13 -29.31 8.57 34.71
CA LEU A 13 -30.45 9.13 33.98
C LEU A 13 -31.54 9.63 34.95
N LEU A 14 -31.87 8.82 35.97
CA LEU A 14 -32.86 9.18 36.99
C LEU A 14 -32.40 10.40 37.82
N ASN A 15 -31.13 10.50 38.21
CA ASN A 15 -30.60 11.62 38.98
C ASN A 15 -30.57 12.94 38.17
N ASN A 16 -30.48 12.86 36.84
CA ASN A 16 -30.37 14.02 35.96
C ASN A 16 -31.70 14.40 35.28
N ARG A 17 -32.83 13.80 35.68
CA ARG A 17 -34.13 14.01 35.01
C ARG A 17 -34.80 15.35 35.32
N ASN A 18 -34.49 15.97 36.45
CA ASN A 18 -35.18 17.18 36.90
C ASN A 18 -34.96 18.34 35.92
N ASN A 19 -36.05 19.02 35.54
CA ASN A 19 -36.07 20.15 34.58
C ASN A 19 -35.52 19.82 33.18
N ARG A 20 -35.55 18.56 32.75
CA ARG A 20 -35.11 18.14 31.40
C ARG A 20 -36.12 17.19 30.77
N VAL A 21 -36.24 17.24 29.45
CA VAL A 21 -36.96 16.23 28.66
C VAL A 21 -35.94 15.26 28.10
N MET A 22 -36.07 13.98 28.45
CA MET A 22 -35.20 12.91 27.97
C MET A 22 -36.02 11.97 27.10
N VAL A 23 -35.54 11.73 25.88
CA VAL A 23 -36.14 10.75 24.96
C VAL A 23 -35.18 9.58 24.83
N LEU A 24 -35.64 8.40 25.22
CA LEU A 24 -34.89 7.16 25.12
C LEU A 24 -35.60 6.21 24.16
N THR A 25 -34.83 5.52 23.32
CA THR A 25 -35.32 4.38 22.52
C THR A 25 -34.67 3.12 23.07
N THR A 26 -35.49 2.17 23.52
CA THR A 26 -35.01 0.88 24.03
C THR A 26 -35.86 -0.26 23.49
N HIS A 27 -35.25 -1.44 23.35
CA HIS A 27 -35.95 -2.69 23.08
C HIS A 27 -36.17 -3.51 24.36
N PHE A 28 -35.60 -3.07 25.49
CA PHE A 28 -35.82 -3.70 26.78
C PHE A 28 -37.02 -3.05 27.46
N MET A 29 -38.11 -3.79 27.58
CA MET A 29 -39.35 -3.28 28.16
C MET A 29 -39.18 -2.94 29.65
N ASP A 30 -38.40 -3.71 30.42
CA ASP A 30 -37.97 -3.35 31.78
C ASP A 30 -37.33 -1.95 31.88
N GLU A 31 -36.52 -1.56 30.89
CA GLU A 31 -35.86 -0.25 30.88
C GLU A 31 -36.88 0.87 30.65
N ALA A 32 -37.82 0.66 29.74
CA ALA A 32 -38.92 1.57 29.47
C ALA A 32 -39.85 1.71 30.69
N ASP A 33 -40.10 0.62 31.41
CA ASP A 33 -40.96 0.58 32.60
C ASP A 33 -40.35 1.36 33.78
N ILE A 34 -39.05 1.20 34.00
CA ILE A 34 -38.35 1.82 35.15
C ILE A 34 -38.02 3.30 34.88
N LEU A 35 -37.59 3.64 33.67
CA LEU A 35 -37.14 5.00 33.34
C LEU A 35 -38.23 5.90 32.75
N GLY A 36 -39.26 5.31 32.14
CA GLY A 36 -40.23 6.05 31.33
C GLY A 36 -41.42 6.59 32.12
N ASP A 37 -41.62 7.91 32.07
CA ASP A 37 -42.89 8.53 32.52
C ASP A 37 -44.03 8.24 31.54
N ARG A 38 -43.70 8.29 30.25
CA ARG A 38 -44.58 7.98 29.13
C ARG A 38 -43.82 7.10 28.15
N ILE A 39 -44.44 5.99 27.81
CA ILE A 39 -43.90 4.99 26.91
C ILE A 39 -44.73 5.06 25.63
N ALA A 40 -44.06 5.09 24.49
CA ALA A 40 -44.69 5.02 23.18
C ALA A 40 -44.21 3.76 22.47
N ILE A 41 -45.15 2.95 21.97
CA ILE A 41 -44.85 1.73 21.22
C ILE A 41 -45.07 2.02 19.74
N MET A 42 -44.05 1.72 18.93
CA MET A 42 -44.05 1.89 17.49
C MET A 42 -44.10 0.53 16.79
N ALA A 43 -44.91 0.41 15.75
CA ALA A 43 -44.96 -0.75 14.87
C ALA A 43 -45.21 -0.29 13.42
N GLU A 44 -44.51 -0.90 12.47
CA GLU A 44 -44.64 -0.61 11.02
C GLU A 44 -44.41 0.86 10.64
N GLY A 45 -43.54 1.56 11.38
CA GLY A 45 -43.24 2.97 11.14
C GLY A 45 -44.27 3.95 11.73
N GLU A 46 -45.31 3.46 12.41
CA GLU A 46 -46.33 4.28 13.06
C GLU A 46 -46.35 4.10 14.58
N MET A 47 -46.69 5.16 15.32
CA MET A 47 -46.87 5.10 16.77
C MET A 47 -48.25 4.51 17.09
N ARG A 48 -48.27 3.29 17.65
CA ARG A 48 -49.50 2.53 17.90
C ARG A 48 -50.17 2.90 19.21
N CYS A 49 -49.38 3.11 20.27
CA CYS A 49 -49.93 3.55 21.55
C CYS A 49 -48.92 4.41 22.32
N CYS A 50 -49.43 5.27 23.21
CA CYS A 50 -48.64 6.10 24.10
C CYS A 50 -49.37 6.27 25.43
N GLY A 51 -48.66 6.09 26.55
CA GLY A 51 -49.21 6.27 27.88
C GLY A 51 -48.19 5.97 28.98
N SER A 52 -48.58 6.11 30.24
CA SER A 52 -47.75 5.58 31.34
C SER A 52 -47.75 4.05 31.29
N SER A 53 -46.73 3.43 31.90
CA SER A 53 -46.65 1.96 31.98
C SER A 53 -47.94 1.35 32.55
N LEU A 54 -48.45 1.90 33.66
CA LEU A 54 -49.69 1.43 34.27
C LEU A 54 -50.91 1.58 33.33
N PHE A 55 -51.01 2.69 32.60
CA PHE A 55 -52.09 2.89 31.63
C PHE A 55 -52.04 1.85 30.51
N LEU A 56 -50.85 1.60 29.96
CA LEU A 56 -50.67 0.62 28.88
C LEU A 56 -50.95 -0.80 29.35
N LYS A 57 -50.46 -1.17 30.54
CA LYS A 57 -50.76 -2.45 31.19
C LYS A 57 -52.24 -2.62 31.50
N ASN A 58 -52.97 -1.57 31.87
CA ASN A 58 -54.41 -1.67 32.11
C ASN A 58 -55.25 -1.68 30.83
N ARG A 59 -54.79 -1.00 29.78
CA ARG A 59 -55.52 -0.88 28.50
C ARG A 59 -55.35 -2.11 27.61
N PHE A 60 -54.14 -2.68 27.58
CA PHE A 60 -53.77 -3.78 26.69
C PHE A 60 -53.46 -5.07 27.47
N GLY A 61 -52.88 -4.95 28.67
CA GLY A 61 -52.74 -6.08 29.59
C GLY A 61 -54.08 -6.40 30.23
N ALA A 62 -54.44 -7.68 30.26
CA ALA A 62 -55.75 -8.09 30.72
C ALA A 62 -55.72 -8.49 32.21
N GLY A 63 -55.09 -7.66 33.04
CA GLY A 63 -55.08 -7.84 34.50
C GLY A 63 -53.94 -8.71 35.01
N TYR A 64 -54.24 -9.59 35.95
CA TYR A 64 -53.27 -10.49 36.60
C TYR A 64 -53.33 -11.87 35.97
N ASN A 65 -52.18 -12.52 35.84
CA ASN A 65 -52.09 -13.91 35.39
C ASN A 65 -51.93 -14.81 36.62
N LEU A 66 -52.95 -15.64 36.88
CA LEU A 66 -52.92 -16.66 37.92
C LEU A 66 -52.51 -17.99 37.28
N THR A 67 -51.36 -18.52 37.69
CA THR A 67 -50.86 -19.83 37.26
C THR A 67 -51.03 -20.82 38.41
N LEU A 68 -51.63 -21.96 38.11
CA LEU A 68 -51.90 -23.04 39.06
C LEU A 68 -51.16 -24.29 38.58
N VAL A 69 -50.43 -24.94 39.48
CA VAL A 69 -49.75 -26.21 39.22
C VAL A 69 -50.60 -27.33 39.80
N LYS A 70 -50.98 -28.29 38.98
CA LYS A 70 -51.85 -29.42 39.36
C LYS A 70 -51.05 -30.68 39.70
N ASP A 71 -51.64 -31.49 40.57
CA ASP A 71 -51.26 -32.87 40.81
C ASP A 71 -52.01 -33.76 39.80
N ASP A 72 -51.31 -34.25 38.78
CA ASP A 72 -51.88 -34.99 37.64
C ASP A 72 -52.75 -36.20 38.04
N ALA A 73 -52.59 -36.73 39.25
CA ALA A 73 -53.33 -37.88 39.74
C ALA A 73 -54.65 -37.55 40.47
N LYS A 74 -54.85 -36.30 40.91
CA LYS A 74 -55.94 -35.91 41.84
C LYS A 74 -56.69 -34.64 41.46
N CYS A 75 -56.20 -33.87 40.49
CA CYS A 75 -56.82 -32.62 40.08
C CYS A 75 -58.07 -32.86 39.24
N ASP A 76 -59.16 -32.17 39.59
CA ASP A 76 -60.34 -32.02 38.74
C ASP A 76 -60.34 -30.59 38.17
N ASP A 77 -59.99 -30.49 36.89
CA ASP A 77 -59.81 -29.20 36.18
C ASP A 77 -61.10 -28.36 36.19
N ASP A 78 -62.28 -28.98 36.11
CA ASP A 78 -63.57 -28.29 36.10
C ASP A 78 -63.92 -27.76 37.51
N ALA A 79 -63.58 -28.51 38.56
CA ALA A 79 -63.77 -28.08 39.94
C ALA A 79 -62.87 -26.88 40.28
N VAL A 80 -61.63 -26.87 39.80
CA VAL A 80 -60.69 -25.74 39.96
C VAL A 80 -61.18 -24.51 39.19
N ALA A 81 -61.66 -24.69 37.96
CA ALA A 81 -62.22 -23.58 37.18
C ALA A 81 -63.48 -23.00 37.84
N ALA A 82 -64.38 -23.85 38.35
CA ALA A 82 -65.57 -23.43 39.08
C ALA A 82 -65.20 -22.71 40.39
N PHE A 83 -64.17 -23.17 41.10
CA PHE A 83 -63.66 -22.51 42.30
C PHE A 83 -63.18 -21.08 41.98
N VAL A 84 -62.32 -20.91 40.98
CA VAL A 84 -61.79 -19.59 40.59
C VAL A 84 -62.92 -18.67 40.14
N GLN A 85 -63.86 -19.17 39.33
CA GLN A 85 -65.02 -18.40 38.85
C GLN A 85 -66.03 -18.06 39.95
N SER A 86 -66.10 -18.84 41.04
CA SER A 86 -66.99 -18.54 42.18
C SER A 86 -66.56 -17.29 42.95
N TYR A 87 -65.25 -17.01 43.01
CA TYR A 87 -64.70 -15.81 43.64
C TYR A 87 -64.52 -14.66 42.65
N VAL A 88 -64.09 -14.96 41.42
CA VAL A 88 -63.87 -13.96 40.37
C VAL A 88 -64.65 -14.38 39.12
N PRO A 89 -65.93 -13.99 38.99
CA PRO A 89 -66.79 -14.44 37.88
C PRO A 89 -66.30 -14.01 36.50
N ALA A 90 -65.51 -12.94 36.43
CA ALA A 90 -64.95 -12.41 35.20
C ALA A 90 -63.55 -12.99 34.88
N ALA A 91 -63.11 -14.03 35.59
CA ALA A 91 -61.86 -14.75 35.30
C ALA A 91 -61.97 -15.51 33.97
N VAL A 92 -60.97 -15.35 33.10
CA VAL A 92 -60.90 -16.02 31.80
C VAL A 92 -59.83 -17.10 31.83
N LEU A 93 -60.17 -18.34 31.47
CA LEU A 93 -59.19 -19.41 31.31
C LEU A 93 -58.35 -19.16 30.04
N LEU A 94 -57.04 -18.94 30.20
CA LEU A 94 -56.11 -18.70 29.07
C LEU A 94 -55.54 -20.01 28.52
N SER A 95 -55.10 -20.88 29.40
CA SER A 95 -54.50 -22.16 29.01
C SER A 95 -54.71 -23.21 30.09
N ASN A 96 -54.84 -24.46 29.65
CA ASN A 96 -54.78 -25.64 30.48
C ASN A 96 -53.94 -26.66 29.72
N VAL A 97 -52.66 -26.80 30.11
CA VAL A 97 -51.68 -27.60 29.37
C VAL A 97 -50.80 -28.36 30.35
N GLY A 98 -50.66 -29.67 30.16
CA GLY A 98 -49.81 -30.51 31.00
C GLY A 98 -50.27 -30.48 32.45
N SER A 99 -49.39 -30.01 33.34
CA SER A 99 -49.62 -29.85 34.78
C SER A 99 -49.85 -28.39 35.21
N GLU A 100 -50.15 -27.48 34.27
CA GLU A 100 -50.37 -26.05 34.55
C GLU A 100 -51.71 -25.54 33.99
N ILE A 101 -52.41 -24.73 34.79
CA ILE A 101 -53.63 -24.01 34.42
C ILE A 101 -53.40 -22.52 34.61
N ALA A 102 -53.63 -21.71 33.58
CA ALA A 102 -53.48 -20.27 33.63
C ALA A 102 -54.82 -19.55 33.47
N PHE A 103 -55.14 -18.68 34.43
CA PHE A 103 -56.30 -17.79 34.40
C PHE A 103 -55.86 -16.34 34.27
N GLN A 104 -56.67 -15.56 33.59
CA GLN A 104 -56.57 -14.12 33.52
C GLN A 104 -57.62 -13.49 34.44
N LEU A 105 -57.16 -12.79 35.47
CA LEU A 105 -58.00 -12.15 36.47
C LEU A 105 -58.11 -10.65 36.20
N PRO A 106 -59.32 -10.08 36.06
CA PRO A 106 -59.49 -8.65 35.81
C PRO A 106 -58.99 -7.78 36.96
N LEU A 107 -58.39 -6.64 36.62
CA LEU A 107 -57.83 -5.70 37.59
C LEU A 107 -58.88 -5.16 38.58
N HIS A 108 -60.13 -4.98 38.15
CA HIS A 108 -61.19 -4.41 38.98
C HIS A 108 -61.67 -5.36 40.10
N SER A 109 -61.43 -6.66 39.99
CA SER A 109 -61.74 -7.67 41.01
C SER A 109 -60.59 -7.88 42.01
N SER A 110 -59.59 -6.99 42.03
CA SER A 110 -58.40 -7.15 42.88
C SER A 110 -58.70 -7.27 44.38
N SER A 111 -59.81 -6.70 44.85
CA SER A 111 -60.25 -6.80 46.24
C SER A 111 -60.66 -8.22 46.65
N GLU A 112 -61.13 -9.02 45.70
CA GLU A 112 -61.63 -10.39 45.94
C GLU A 112 -60.49 -11.42 45.96
N PHE A 113 -59.33 -11.07 45.41
CA PHE A 113 -58.18 -11.97 45.31
C PHE A 113 -57.65 -12.42 46.66
N ALA A 114 -57.63 -11.53 47.66
CA ALA A 114 -57.13 -11.88 48.99
C ALA A 114 -57.94 -13.02 49.63
N THR A 115 -59.27 -12.95 49.54
CA THR A 115 -60.16 -14.00 50.05
C THR A 115 -60.04 -15.28 49.24
N MET A 116 -59.98 -15.17 47.91
CA MET A 116 -59.77 -16.31 47.03
C MET A 116 -58.46 -17.06 47.33
N PHE A 117 -57.34 -16.34 47.45
CA PHE A 117 -56.04 -16.94 47.76
C PHE A 117 -56.03 -17.62 49.13
N ALA A 118 -56.62 -16.98 50.15
CA ALA A 118 -56.73 -17.57 51.49
C ALA A 118 -57.53 -18.88 51.51
N GLU A 119 -58.64 -18.95 50.76
CA GLU A 119 -59.40 -20.20 50.66
C GLU A 119 -58.71 -21.24 49.78
N MET A 120 -58.03 -20.81 48.72
CA MET A 120 -57.25 -21.70 47.87
C MET A 120 -56.09 -22.35 48.64
N ASP A 121 -55.44 -21.62 49.55
CA ASP A 121 -54.44 -22.17 50.47
C ASP A 121 -55.04 -23.21 51.42
N ARG A 122 -56.28 -23.02 51.90
CA ARG A 122 -56.99 -24.00 52.73
C ARG A 122 -57.38 -25.26 51.98
N GLN A 123 -57.79 -25.11 50.72
CA GLN A 123 -58.34 -26.19 49.90
C GLN A 123 -57.35 -26.76 48.88
N LEU A 124 -56.08 -26.36 48.95
CA LEU A 124 -55.04 -26.69 47.97
C LEU A 124 -54.93 -28.20 47.69
N GLN A 125 -54.89 -29.02 48.75
CA GLN A 125 -54.85 -30.48 48.64
C GLN A 125 -56.18 -31.09 48.17
N THR A 126 -57.32 -30.47 48.52
CA THR A 126 -58.66 -30.94 48.15
C THR A 126 -58.96 -30.67 46.67
N LEU A 127 -58.44 -29.57 46.14
CA LEU A 127 -58.51 -29.18 44.73
C LEU A 127 -57.48 -29.91 43.86
N GLY A 128 -56.57 -30.68 44.46
CA GLY A 128 -55.50 -31.38 43.73
C GLY A 128 -54.45 -30.45 43.14
N LEU A 129 -54.18 -29.30 43.78
CA LEU A 129 -53.16 -28.34 43.36
C LEU A 129 -51.87 -28.52 44.19
N LEU A 130 -50.72 -28.31 43.56
CA LEU A 130 -49.40 -28.35 44.20
C LEU A 130 -48.93 -26.97 44.64
N SER A 131 -49.13 -25.97 43.78
CA SER A 131 -48.77 -24.58 44.05
C SER A 131 -49.56 -23.64 43.15
N TYR A 132 -49.56 -22.36 43.51
CA TYR A 132 -50.06 -21.30 42.65
C TYR A 132 -49.13 -20.09 42.67
N GLY A 133 -49.18 -19.31 41.60
CA GLY A 133 -48.46 -18.06 41.46
C GLY A 133 -49.34 -17.02 40.80
N VAL A 134 -49.22 -15.77 41.23
CA VAL A 134 -49.85 -14.63 40.58
C VAL A 134 -48.77 -13.71 40.04
N SER A 135 -48.88 -13.35 38.76
CA SER A 135 -48.00 -12.36 38.13
C SER A 135 -48.83 -11.21 37.55
N VAL A 136 -48.19 -10.05 37.43
CA VAL A 136 -48.79 -8.86 36.80
C VAL A 136 -48.38 -8.87 35.34
N THR A 137 -49.28 -8.47 34.44
CA THR A 137 -48.92 -8.25 33.04
C THR A 137 -47.73 -7.29 32.90
N THR A 138 -46.69 -7.75 32.19
CA THR A 138 -45.48 -6.97 31.93
C THR A 138 -45.63 -6.12 30.66
N LEU A 139 -44.70 -5.19 30.43
CA LEU A 139 -44.70 -4.39 29.20
C LEU A 139 -44.35 -5.22 27.96
N GLU A 140 -43.63 -6.33 28.12
CA GLU A 140 -43.39 -7.31 27.06
C GLU A 140 -44.70 -7.91 26.55
N GLU A 141 -45.59 -8.35 27.45
CA GLU A 141 -46.91 -8.87 27.05
C GLU A 141 -47.76 -7.81 26.35
N VAL A 142 -47.72 -6.56 26.85
CA VAL A 142 -48.40 -5.42 26.20
C VAL A 142 -47.84 -5.20 24.79
N PHE A 143 -46.53 -5.25 24.63
CA PHE A 143 -45.87 -5.10 23.33
C PHE A 143 -46.30 -6.18 22.34
N ILE A 144 -46.31 -7.45 22.77
CA ILE A 144 -46.79 -8.56 21.93
C ILE A 144 -48.25 -8.36 21.53
N LYS A 145 -49.14 -8.01 22.46
CA LYS A 145 -50.55 -7.74 22.13
C LYS A 145 -50.72 -6.57 21.16
N VAL A 146 -49.97 -5.48 21.33
CA VAL A 146 -50.04 -4.31 20.41
C VAL A 146 -49.51 -4.70 19.03
N ALA A 147 -48.49 -5.55 18.95
CA ALA A 147 -48.00 -6.09 17.69
C ALA A 147 -49.03 -7.01 17.03
N GLU A 148 -49.67 -7.92 17.77
CA GLU A 148 -50.74 -8.80 17.27
C GLU A 148 -51.95 -8.03 16.74
N LEU A 149 -52.38 -6.98 17.46
CA LEU A 149 -53.47 -6.10 17.01
C LEU A 149 -53.13 -5.30 15.75
N SER A 150 -51.84 -5.11 15.47
CA SER A 150 -51.37 -4.37 14.30
C SER A 150 -51.22 -5.26 13.06
N ASP A 151 -51.32 -6.58 13.20
CA ASP A 151 -51.04 -7.57 12.16
C ASP A 151 -52.24 -7.80 11.22
N GLU A 152 -52.74 -6.75 10.56
CA GLU A 152 -53.79 -6.89 9.54
C GLU A 152 -53.28 -7.61 8.26
N HIS A 153 -51.96 -7.71 8.07
CA HIS A 153 -51.33 -8.23 6.85
C HIS A 153 -50.48 -9.52 7.03
N ASN A 154 -50.47 -10.16 8.20
CA ASN A 154 -49.68 -11.38 8.50
C ASN A 154 -48.18 -11.25 8.12
N GLN A 155 -47.55 -10.10 8.38
CA GLN A 155 -46.17 -9.83 7.94
C GLN A 155 -45.08 -10.12 9.00
N HIS A 156 -45.44 -10.68 10.16
CA HIS A 156 -44.46 -10.94 11.21
C HIS A 156 -43.75 -12.31 11.13
N THR A 157 -42.46 -12.32 11.49
CA THR A 157 -41.59 -13.50 11.68
C THR A 157 -41.90 -14.30 12.95
N LEU A 158 -42.75 -13.80 13.84
CA LEU A 158 -43.30 -14.55 14.96
C LEU A 158 -44.50 -15.34 14.43
N GLY A 159 -44.22 -16.49 13.84
CA GLY A 159 -45.26 -17.36 13.32
C GLY A 159 -46.29 -17.68 14.40
N LYS A 160 -47.57 -17.57 14.04
CA LYS A 160 -48.74 -17.98 14.82
C LYS A 160 -48.83 -19.51 14.95
N HIS A 161 -47.72 -20.16 15.28
CA HIS A 161 -47.64 -21.59 15.53
C HIS A 161 -47.78 -21.84 17.04
N VAL A 162 -49.00 -21.66 17.54
CA VAL A 162 -49.48 -22.56 18.60
C VAL A 162 -49.64 -23.92 17.93
N THR A 163 -48.53 -24.65 17.84
CA THR A 163 -48.52 -26.01 17.36
C THR A 163 -49.27 -26.82 18.40
N ARG A 164 -50.56 -27.04 18.15
CA ARG A 164 -51.37 -28.06 18.80
C ARG A 164 -50.75 -29.41 18.39
N ALA A 165 -49.72 -29.81 19.12
CA ALA A 165 -49.06 -31.09 18.94
C ALA A 165 -50.03 -32.17 19.40
N ASN A 166 -50.79 -32.72 18.45
CA ASN A 166 -51.37 -34.03 18.61
C ASN A 166 -50.23 -35.01 18.87
N SER A 167 -50.25 -35.57 20.07
CA SER A 167 -49.54 -36.76 20.50
C SER A 167 -49.86 -37.93 19.56
N ALA A 168 -49.00 -38.12 18.57
CA ALA A 168 -48.83 -39.39 17.88
C ALA A 168 -47.35 -39.73 17.93
N GLY A 169 -47.04 -40.88 18.53
CA GLY A 169 -45.71 -41.31 18.90
C GLY A 169 -44.67 -41.12 17.81
N SER A 170 -43.59 -40.44 18.17
CA SER A 170 -42.29 -40.64 17.56
C SER A 170 -41.34 -40.77 18.73
N ASP A 171 -40.92 -42.01 18.99
CA ASP A 171 -39.78 -42.31 19.84
C ASP A 171 -38.68 -41.29 19.58
N GLY A 172 -38.27 -40.60 20.64
CA GLY A 172 -37.10 -39.75 20.66
C GLY A 172 -35.86 -40.62 20.47
N PHE A 173 -35.61 -41.04 19.23
CA PHE A 173 -34.31 -41.53 18.82
C PHE A 173 -33.39 -40.31 18.86
N TYR A 174 -32.80 -40.05 20.03
CA TYR A 174 -31.54 -39.34 20.11
C TYR A 174 -30.57 -40.14 19.26
N GLN A 175 -30.47 -39.76 17.99
CA GLN A 175 -29.46 -40.28 17.09
C GLN A 175 -28.14 -39.91 17.76
N PRO A 176 -27.37 -40.90 18.27
CA PRO A 176 -26.04 -40.62 18.75
C PRO A 176 -25.37 -39.89 17.60
N CYS A 177 -24.76 -38.73 17.88
CA CYS A 177 -23.88 -38.12 16.89
C CYS A 177 -22.93 -39.23 16.48
N ASP A 178 -23.06 -39.73 15.24
CA ASP A 178 -22.17 -40.75 14.71
C ASP A 178 -20.78 -40.22 15.02
N GLU A 179 -20.13 -40.87 15.98
CA GLU A 179 -18.73 -40.68 16.24
C GLU A 179 -18.12 -41.26 14.97
N ILE A 180 -17.86 -40.39 14.00
CA ILE A 180 -17.26 -40.74 12.73
C ILE A 180 -15.84 -41.20 13.07
N ILE A 181 -15.71 -42.46 13.52
CA ILE A 181 -14.45 -43.17 13.69
C ILE A 181 -13.86 -43.20 12.29
N THR A 182 -12.90 -42.31 12.08
CA THR A 182 -12.33 -42.13 10.77
C THR A 182 -10.83 -42.15 10.87
N THR A 183 -10.30 -43.10 10.13
CA THR A 183 -8.91 -43.48 9.93
C THR A 183 -8.04 -42.39 9.29
N GLU A 184 -8.56 -41.17 9.11
CA GLU A 184 -7.81 -40.05 8.54
C GLU A 184 -7.38 -39.05 9.61
N SER A 185 -6.13 -38.60 9.53
CA SER A 185 -5.58 -37.53 10.37
C SER A 185 -6.49 -36.29 10.38
N ILE A 186 -6.87 -35.85 11.58
CA ILE A 186 -7.69 -34.64 11.85
C ILE A 186 -7.17 -33.41 11.09
N PHE A 187 -5.85 -33.29 10.93
CA PHE A 187 -5.22 -32.21 10.19
C PHE A 187 -5.67 -32.15 8.71
N ARG A 188 -5.73 -33.29 8.01
CA ARG A 188 -6.12 -33.34 6.59
C ARG A 188 -7.56 -32.91 6.39
N ARG A 189 -8.44 -33.26 7.33
CA ARG A 189 -9.85 -32.85 7.31
C ARG A 189 -10.00 -31.35 7.50
N HIS A 190 -9.32 -30.79 8.49
CA HIS A 190 -9.32 -29.35 8.71
C HIS A 190 -8.75 -28.59 7.52
N LEU A 191 -7.63 -29.06 6.96
CA LEU A 191 -7.03 -28.46 5.75
C LEU A 191 -8.00 -28.51 4.56
N ARG A 192 -8.63 -29.66 4.30
CA ARG A 192 -9.62 -29.82 3.22
C ARG A 192 -10.84 -28.92 3.45
N ALA A 193 -11.36 -28.85 4.66
CA ALA A 193 -12.49 -27.99 5.00
C ALA A 193 -12.16 -26.50 4.80
N LEU A 194 -10.96 -26.07 5.22
CA LEU A 194 -10.48 -24.70 5.02
C LEU A 194 -10.28 -24.36 3.54
N LEU A 195 -9.70 -25.27 2.76
CA LEU A 195 -9.56 -25.11 1.31
C LEU A 195 -10.91 -25.05 0.61
N LEU A 196 -11.85 -25.93 0.97
CA LEU A 196 -13.21 -25.93 0.41
C LEU A 196 -13.96 -24.65 0.78
N LYS A 197 -13.79 -24.16 2.02
CA LYS A 197 -14.32 -22.87 2.46
C LYS A 197 -13.73 -21.74 1.61
N ARG A 198 -12.40 -21.65 1.50
CA ARG A 198 -11.70 -20.65 0.68
C ARG A 198 -12.20 -20.67 -0.77
N PHE A 199 -12.39 -21.86 -1.34
CA PHE A 199 -12.93 -22.03 -2.70
C PHE A 199 -14.39 -21.55 -2.83
N ARG A 200 -15.26 -21.86 -1.86
CA ARG A 200 -16.66 -21.37 -1.87
C ARG A 200 -16.73 -19.84 -1.75
N TYR A 201 -15.89 -19.26 -0.89
CA TYR A 201 -15.75 -17.80 -0.79
C TYR A 201 -15.26 -17.19 -2.10
N ALA A 202 -14.20 -17.75 -2.69
CA ALA A 202 -13.65 -17.37 -4.00
C ALA A 202 -14.72 -17.42 -5.12
N LYS A 203 -15.54 -18.47 -5.16
CA LYS A 203 -16.61 -18.62 -6.16
C LYS A 203 -17.72 -17.59 -6.01
N ARG A 204 -18.00 -17.14 -4.78
CA ARG A 204 -19.05 -16.16 -4.49
C ARG A 204 -18.57 -14.73 -4.74
N ASP A 205 -17.31 -14.44 -4.45
CA ASP A 205 -16.72 -13.12 -4.63
C ASP A 205 -15.88 -13.02 -5.92
N LYS A 206 -16.57 -13.16 -7.06
CA LYS A 206 -15.94 -13.09 -8.39
C LYS A 206 -15.29 -11.74 -8.65
N LYS A 207 -15.85 -10.65 -8.12
CA LYS A 207 -15.34 -9.29 -8.34
C LYS A 207 -13.95 -9.14 -7.74
N THR A 208 -13.78 -9.51 -6.48
CA THR A 208 -12.47 -9.41 -5.81
C THR A 208 -11.41 -10.27 -6.49
N ILE A 209 -11.73 -11.49 -6.93
CA ILE A 209 -10.75 -12.33 -7.64
C ILE A 209 -10.35 -11.74 -8.98
N ILE A 210 -11.30 -11.19 -9.75
CA ILE A 210 -11.00 -10.55 -11.03
C ILE A 210 -10.06 -9.36 -10.82
N TYR A 211 -10.33 -8.50 -9.83
CA TYR A 211 -9.47 -7.35 -9.56
C TYR A 211 -8.07 -7.74 -9.06
N VAL A 212 -7.98 -8.70 -8.14
CA VAL A 212 -6.68 -9.17 -7.60
C VAL A 212 -5.84 -9.87 -8.66
N ALA A 213 -6.45 -10.60 -9.61
CA ALA A 213 -5.73 -11.27 -10.68
C ALA A 213 -5.41 -10.35 -11.88
N ALA A 214 -6.34 -9.49 -12.29
CA ALA A 214 -6.18 -8.66 -13.48
C ALA A 214 -5.27 -7.45 -13.25
N LEU A 215 -5.32 -6.83 -12.07
CA LEU A 215 -4.56 -5.61 -11.79
C LEU A 215 -3.03 -5.82 -11.90
N PRO A 216 -2.42 -6.85 -11.29
CA PRO A 216 -0.98 -7.09 -11.43
C PRO A 216 -0.58 -7.40 -12.88
N VAL A 217 -1.40 -8.16 -13.60
CA VAL A 217 -1.14 -8.50 -15.02
C VAL A 217 -1.16 -7.24 -15.88
N LEU A 218 -2.11 -6.35 -15.66
CA LEU A 218 -2.22 -5.07 -16.38
C LEU A 218 -1.03 -4.17 -16.07
N LEU A 219 -0.62 -4.07 -14.79
CA LEU A 219 0.57 -3.31 -14.40
C LEU A 219 1.85 -3.85 -15.04
N ILE A 220 2.04 -5.17 -15.09
CA ILE A 220 3.19 -5.79 -15.76
C ILE A 220 3.15 -5.50 -17.27
N ALA A 221 1.99 -5.64 -17.91
CA ALA A 221 1.84 -5.34 -19.34
C ALA A 221 2.13 -3.87 -19.66
N ALA A 222 1.66 -2.94 -18.83
CA ALA A 222 1.96 -1.51 -18.95
C ALA A 222 3.46 -1.23 -18.78
N GLY A 223 4.10 -1.85 -17.78
CA GLY A 223 5.54 -1.72 -17.56
C GLY A 223 6.38 -2.23 -18.75
N LEU A 224 6.02 -3.40 -19.30
CA LEU A 224 6.67 -3.94 -20.50
C LEU A 224 6.42 -3.07 -21.74
N GLY A 225 5.23 -2.47 -21.86
CA GLY A 225 4.91 -1.52 -22.94
C GLY A 225 5.80 -0.28 -22.90
N ILE A 226 6.01 0.30 -21.71
CA ILE A 226 6.90 1.45 -21.51
C ILE A 226 8.35 1.07 -21.86
N LEU A 227 8.84 -0.06 -21.35
CA LEU A 227 10.20 -0.53 -21.63
C LEU A 227 10.45 -0.71 -23.13
N LYS A 228 9.50 -1.29 -23.87
CA LYS A 228 9.60 -1.46 -25.31
C LYS A 228 9.65 -0.12 -26.06
N SER A 229 8.96 0.91 -25.56
CA SER A 229 9.04 2.27 -26.12
C SER A 229 10.38 2.94 -25.85
N SER A 230 11.01 2.66 -24.71
CA SER A 230 12.33 3.21 -24.35
C SER A 230 13.48 2.54 -25.11
N MET A 231 13.28 1.37 -25.72
CA MET A 231 14.28 0.70 -26.58
C MET A 231 14.37 1.29 -28.00
N ALA A 232 13.65 2.37 -28.30
CA ALA A 232 13.81 3.13 -29.55
C ALA A 232 14.99 4.12 -29.52
N ILE A 233 15.96 3.89 -28.65
CA ILE A 233 17.27 4.56 -28.69
C ILE A 233 18.11 3.71 -29.64
N ASN A 234 18.24 4.15 -30.89
CA ASN A 234 19.15 3.51 -31.83
C ASN A 234 20.58 3.68 -31.30
N ASP A 235 21.38 2.62 -31.36
CA ASP A 235 22.82 2.73 -31.11
C ASP A 235 23.40 3.78 -32.06
N ASP A 236 24.20 4.71 -31.53
CA ASP A 236 24.90 5.69 -32.35
C ASP A 236 25.78 4.95 -33.39
N PRO A 237 25.77 5.37 -34.67
CA PRO A 237 26.54 4.69 -35.70
C PRO A 237 28.04 4.74 -35.38
N LEU A 238 28.75 3.64 -35.65
CA LEU A 238 30.20 3.57 -35.53
C LEU A 238 30.84 4.67 -36.39
N LYS A 239 31.41 5.70 -35.75
CA LYS A 239 32.15 6.77 -36.43
C LYS A 239 33.63 6.39 -36.60
N ALA A 240 34.16 6.59 -37.82
CA ALA A 240 35.58 6.47 -38.08
C ALA A 240 36.34 7.66 -37.47
N LEU A 241 37.50 7.41 -36.84
CA LEU A 241 38.36 8.44 -36.25
C LEU A 241 39.09 9.24 -37.35
N THR A 242 38.37 10.15 -37.99
CA THR A 242 38.85 11.03 -39.08
C THR A 242 38.59 12.49 -38.72
N THR A 243 39.34 13.40 -39.31
CA THR A 243 39.23 14.85 -39.13
C THR A 243 38.28 15.50 -40.13
N ASP A 244 37.57 14.71 -40.93
CA ASP A 244 36.66 15.21 -41.97
C ASP A 244 35.52 16.06 -41.37
N GLU A 245 35.08 15.74 -40.15
CA GLU A 245 34.09 16.55 -39.39
C GLU A 245 34.70 17.85 -38.83
N TYR A 246 36.03 17.96 -38.79
CA TYR A 246 36.80 19.04 -38.17
C TYR A 246 37.48 19.96 -39.19
N SER A 247 36.81 20.21 -40.33
CA SER A 247 37.28 21.13 -41.37
C SER A 247 38.65 20.80 -42.02
N GLY A 248 39.14 19.57 -41.86
CA GLY A 248 40.26 19.02 -42.65
C GLY A 248 41.46 19.97 -42.79
N SER A 249 41.78 20.34 -44.04
CA SER A 249 42.89 21.22 -44.42
C SER A 249 42.67 22.72 -44.17
N ALA A 250 41.45 23.14 -43.82
CA ALA A 250 41.17 24.55 -43.51
C ALA A 250 41.67 24.94 -42.10
N THR A 251 41.92 23.96 -41.24
CA THR A 251 42.34 24.15 -39.84
C THR A 251 43.63 23.37 -39.55
N PRO A 252 44.81 23.90 -39.94
CA PRO A 252 46.06 23.19 -39.73
C PRO A 252 46.34 23.00 -38.23
N THR A 253 46.79 21.80 -37.87
CA THR A 253 47.14 21.39 -36.52
C THR A 253 48.49 22.00 -36.13
N PRO A 254 48.52 22.95 -35.17
CA PRO A 254 49.74 23.57 -34.72
C PRO A 254 50.56 22.57 -33.93
N TYR A 255 51.87 22.57 -34.15
CA TYR A 255 52.80 21.84 -33.32
C TYR A 255 54.04 22.66 -32.99
N PHE A 256 54.60 22.42 -31.81
CA PHE A 256 55.90 22.95 -31.44
C PHE A 256 56.87 21.79 -31.17
N CYS A 257 58.08 21.90 -31.70
CA CYS A 257 59.15 20.94 -31.50
C CYS A 257 60.11 21.45 -30.44
N GLN A 258 60.14 20.79 -29.29
CA GLN A 258 61.18 21.03 -28.30
C GLN A 258 62.44 20.26 -28.72
N VAL A 259 63.52 20.98 -28.99
CA VAL A 259 64.81 20.38 -29.38
C VAL A 259 65.47 19.68 -28.18
N GLY A 260 65.88 18.43 -28.39
CA GLY A 260 66.73 17.69 -27.45
C GLY A 260 68.20 18.08 -27.58
N ALA A 261 69.07 17.56 -26.70
CA ALA A 261 70.51 17.81 -26.76
C ALA A 261 71.23 17.12 -27.94
N GLY A 262 70.52 16.25 -28.68
CA GLY A 262 71.03 15.52 -29.85
C GLY A 262 70.62 16.16 -31.19
N ALA A 263 71.51 16.09 -32.18
CA ALA A 263 71.35 16.66 -33.52
C ALA A 263 70.43 15.83 -34.44
N GLY A 264 69.20 15.53 -34.02
CA GLY A 264 68.23 14.80 -34.82
C GLY A 264 66.84 15.43 -34.77
N ASP A 265 66.36 15.84 -35.94
CA ASP A 265 65.07 16.52 -36.12
C ASP A 265 63.86 15.55 -36.12
N TRP A 266 63.89 14.49 -35.30
CA TRP A 266 62.81 13.47 -35.21
C TRP A 266 61.43 14.11 -35.03
N CYS A 267 61.37 15.20 -34.27
CA CYS A 267 60.14 15.94 -34.08
C CYS A 267 59.56 16.48 -35.38
N SER A 268 60.38 17.18 -36.19
CA SER A 268 59.92 17.76 -37.45
C SER A 268 59.71 16.69 -38.54
N ASP A 269 60.52 15.63 -38.51
CA ASP A 269 60.42 14.52 -39.44
C ASP A 269 59.11 13.76 -39.24
N VAL A 270 58.72 13.42 -37.99
CA VAL A 270 57.44 12.73 -37.70
C VAL A 270 56.24 13.57 -38.11
N MET A 271 56.34 14.90 -37.97
CA MET A 271 55.28 15.85 -38.35
C MET A 271 55.27 16.18 -39.85
N ALA A 272 56.23 15.67 -40.63
CA ALA A 272 56.23 15.83 -42.07
C ALA A 272 55.01 15.16 -42.71
N SER A 273 54.54 15.72 -43.82
CA SER A 273 53.36 15.25 -44.55
C SER A 273 53.47 13.81 -45.08
N SER A 274 54.68 13.22 -45.09
CA SER A 274 54.90 11.81 -45.42
C SER A 274 54.44 10.85 -44.33
N TYR A 275 54.43 11.29 -43.07
CA TYR A 275 54.13 10.44 -41.92
C TYR A 275 52.85 10.87 -41.20
N TYR A 276 52.72 12.17 -40.92
CA TYR A 276 51.49 12.76 -40.40
C TYR A 276 50.48 12.95 -41.53
N SER A 277 49.52 12.03 -41.64
CA SER A 277 48.43 12.10 -42.62
C SER A 277 47.09 12.26 -41.94
N GLY A 278 46.17 12.97 -42.58
CA GLY A 278 44.80 13.16 -42.07
C GLY A 278 44.59 14.54 -41.46
N ALA A 279 45.61 15.35 -41.30
CA ALA A 279 45.47 16.79 -41.11
C ALA A 279 46.76 17.48 -41.58
N ASP A 280 46.68 18.77 -41.89
CA ASP A 280 47.86 19.56 -42.21
C ASP A 280 48.55 19.98 -40.92
N ALA A 281 49.85 19.74 -40.80
CA ALA A 281 50.64 20.17 -39.65
C ALA A 281 51.24 21.56 -39.91
N GLN A 282 51.21 22.44 -38.90
CA GLN A 282 51.85 23.76 -38.97
C GLN A 282 52.78 23.97 -37.77
N ALA A 283 54.06 24.22 -38.04
CA ALA A 283 55.02 24.53 -37.00
C ALA A 283 54.73 25.92 -36.40
N LEU A 284 54.73 25.99 -35.07
CA LEU A 284 54.75 27.24 -34.31
C LEU A 284 56.18 27.56 -33.85
N SER A 285 56.41 28.83 -33.52
CA SER A 285 57.68 29.29 -32.94
C SER A 285 57.40 29.84 -31.55
N ILE A 286 57.88 29.14 -30.53
CA ILE A 286 57.86 29.58 -29.13
C ILE A 286 59.26 30.07 -28.77
N PRO A 287 59.42 31.20 -28.06
CA PRO A 287 60.73 31.68 -27.61
C PRO A 287 61.49 30.65 -26.77
N GLU A 288 62.83 30.69 -26.83
CA GLU A 288 63.70 29.91 -25.95
C GLU A 288 64.50 30.87 -25.04
N PRO A 289 64.27 30.90 -23.71
CA PRO A 289 63.28 30.12 -22.93
C PRO A 289 61.82 30.54 -23.18
N ALA A 290 60.86 29.66 -22.89
CA ALA A 290 59.43 29.90 -23.14
C ALA A 290 58.88 31.11 -22.37
N PHE A 291 59.47 31.42 -21.21
CA PHE A 291 59.13 32.60 -20.40
C PHE A 291 60.42 33.21 -19.80
N ASP A 292 60.39 34.51 -19.52
CA ASP A 292 61.52 35.21 -18.88
C ASP A 292 61.68 34.88 -17.38
N SER A 293 60.67 34.23 -16.76
CA SER A 293 60.68 33.87 -15.34
C SER A 293 59.97 32.54 -15.07
N ASN A 294 60.31 31.89 -13.96
CA ASN A 294 59.66 30.67 -13.47
C ASN A 294 58.26 30.91 -12.84
N SER A 295 57.74 32.13 -12.90
CA SER A 295 56.39 32.47 -12.45
C SER A 295 55.64 33.33 -13.48
N PRO A 296 55.42 32.81 -14.70
CA PRO A 296 54.73 33.55 -15.74
C PRO A 296 53.24 33.72 -15.40
N THR A 297 52.60 34.71 -16.02
CA THR A 297 51.14 34.90 -15.98
C THR A 297 50.56 34.48 -17.32
N VAL A 298 49.85 33.37 -17.35
CA VAL A 298 49.26 32.77 -18.56
C VAL A 298 47.79 32.49 -18.30
N PHE A 299 46.92 32.76 -19.28
CA PHE A 299 45.45 32.70 -19.11
C PHE A 299 44.90 33.56 -17.95
N GLY A 300 45.60 34.63 -17.58
CA GLY A 300 45.24 35.48 -16.45
C GLY A 300 45.54 34.87 -15.06
N VAL A 301 46.31 33.77 -15.00
CA VAL A 301 46.74 33.10 -13.77
C VAL A 301 48.26 33.19 -13.65
N THR A 302 48.76 33.68 -12.52
CA THR A 302 50.20 33.73 -12.20
C THR A 302 50.62 32.45 -11.49
N TYR A 303 51.59 31.74 -12.04
CA TYR A 303 52.05 30.44 -11.53
C TYR A 303 53.18 30.60 -10.50
N THR A 304 52.85 30.73 -9.22
CA THR A 304 53.85 30.93 -8.14
C THR A 304 54.16 29.68 -7.33
N ASP A 305 53.23 28.73 -7.22
CA ASP A 305 53.40 27.47 -6.47
C ASP A 305 52.50 26.34 -7.02
N PRO A 306 53.04 25.28 -7.65
CA PRO A 306 54.44 25.07 -7.96
C PRO A 306 54.93 26.06 -9.04
N ALA A 307 56.17 26.55 -8.90
CA ALA A 307 56.80 27.37 -9.93
C ALA A 307 56.99 26.56 -11.23
N LEU A 308 56.71 27.19 -12.38
CA LEU A 308 56.93 26.57 -13.68
C LEU A 308 58.42 26.65 -14.05
N ASN A 309 58.96 25.59 -14.66
CA ASN A 309 60.29 25.67 -15.22
C ASN A 309 60.19 26.32 -16.60
N ALA A 310 60.61 27.59 -16.72
CA ALA A 310 60.43 28.40 -17.92
C ALA A 310 61.15 27.85 -19.15
N SER A 311 62.27 27.14 -18.98
CA SER A 311 63.01 26.45 -20.05
C SER A 311 62.74 24.94 -20.06
N GLY A 312 61.84 24.45 -19.21
CA GLY A 312 61.50 23.04 -19.08
C GLY A 312 60.19 22.70 -19.77
N TYR A 313 59.87 21.41 -19.77
CA TYR A 313 58.65 20.87 -20.37
C TYR A 313 57.35 21.52 -19.84
N THR A 314 57.29 21.87 -18.54
CA THR A 314 56.11 22.53 -17.96
C THR A 314 55.92 23.95 -18.50
N GLY A 315 57.00 24.70 -18.72
CA GLY A 315 56.97 26.01 -19.37
C GLY A 315 56.50 25.92 -20.82
N TYR A 316 57.13 25.06 -21.63
CA TYR A 316 56.75 24.88 -23.04
C TYR A 316 55.33 24.33 -23.21
N SER A 317 54.84 23.48 -22.31
CA SER A 317 53.45 22.99 -22.33
C SER A 317 52.44 24.11 -22.11
N VAL A 318 52.71 25.00 -21.15
CA VAL A 318 51.85 26.15 -20.87
C VAL A 318 51.93 27.19 -21.99
N ALA A 319 53.13 27.48 -22.52
CA ALA A 319 53.32 28.38 -23.65
C ALA A 319 52.62 27.87 -24.91
N MET A 320 52.74 26.58 -25.23
CA MET A 320 52.04 25.97 -26.36
C MET A 320 50.52 26.03 -26.21
N GLY A 321 50.02 25.83 -24.98
CA GLY A 321 48.59 26.01 -24.69
C GLY A 321 48.13 27.45 -24.94
N GLN A 322 48.93 28.45 -24.52
CA GLN A 322 48.63 29.86 -24.74
C GLN A 322 48.61 30.21 -26.22
N GLU A 323 49.63 29.83 -26.97
CA GLU A 323 49.72 30.06 -28.42
C GLU A 323 48.56 29.39 -29.17
N ALA A 324 48.23 28.13 -28.83
CA ALA A 324 47.10 27.43 -29.43
C ALA A 324 45.75 28.11 -29.12
N PHE A 325 45.59 28.66 -27.91
CA PHE A 325 44.41 29.41 -27.52
C PHE A 325 44.33 30.77 -28.22
N GLU A 326 45.42 31.53 -28.28
CA GLU A 326 45.46 32.83 -28.95
C GLU A 326 45.17 32.69 -30.45
N ARG A 327 45.70 31.63 -31.08
CA ARG A 327 45.43 31.28 -32.47
C ARG A 327 43.98 30.89 -32.75
N GLY A 328 43.30 30.20 -31.82
CA GLY A 328 41.91 29.76 -32.02
C GLY A 328 40.84 30.73 -31.51
N TYR A 329 41.16 31.50 -30.46
CA TYR A 329 40.20 32.26 -29.65
C TYR A 329 40.71 33.63 -29.19
N GLY A 330 41.95 34.00 -29.53
CA GLY A 330 42.54 35.29 -29.16
C GLY A 330 41.86 36.48 -29.86
N LYS A 331 42.23 37.69 -29.45
CA LYS A 331 41.83 38.93 -30.17
C LYS A 331 43.01 39.37 -31.04
N GLY A 332 43.11 38.83 -32.26
CA GLY A 332 44.20 39.09 -33.21
C GLY A 332 43.78 38.89 -34.67
N ALA A 333 44.68 39.16 -35.62
CA ALA A 333 44.40 39.17 -37.07
C ALA A 333 44.50 37.80 -37.78
N ASP A 334 45.18 36.82 -37.18
CA ASP A 334 45.43 35.49 -37.78
C ASP A 334 44.69 34.36 -37.03
N LEU A 335 43.39 34.55 -36.81
CA LEU A 335 42.55 33.56 -36.13
C LEU A 335 42.26 32.37 -37.06
N VAL A 336 42.56 31.17 -36.58
CA VAL A 336 42.18 29.92 -37.23
C VAL A 336 40.89 29.43 -36.57
N GLU A 337 39.76 29.73 -37.21
CA GLU A 337 38.44 29.28 -36.76
C GLU A 337 38.37 27.75 -36.79
N GLY A 338 38.08 27.10 -35.66
CA GLY A 338 38.04 25.63 -35.58
C GLY A 338 39.38 24.98 -35.22
N GLN A 339 40.15 25.56 -34.31
CA GLN A 339 41.31 24.88 -33.74
C GLN A 339 40.86 23.74 -32.80
N TYR A 340 40.87 22.49 -33.28
CA TYR A 340 40.36 21.33 -32.53
C TYR A 340 41.45 20.50 -31.84
N GLY A 341 42.71 20.66 -32.25
CA GLY A 341 43.85 19.92 -31.72
C GLY A 341 45.17 20.65 -31.89
N GLY A 342 46.22 20.19 -31.22
CA GLY A 342 47.59 20.67 -31.34
C GLY A 342 48.56 19.76 -30.59
N TYR A 343 49.86 19.88 -30.86
CA TYR A 343 50.88 19.03 -30.24
C TYR A 343 52.08 19.80 -29.69
N LEU A 344 52.54 19.42 -28.50
CA LEU A 344 53.92 19.70 -28.07
C LEU A 344 54.69 18.40 -28.24
N VAL A 345 55.71 18.38 -29.09
CA VAL A 345 56.45 17.17 -29.42
C VAL A 345 57.90 17.32 -28.95
N TYR A 346 58.42 16.28 -28.32
CA TYR A 346 59.80 16.15 -27.89
C TYR A 346 60.40 14.92 -28.58
N GLY A 347 61.46 15.12 -29.35
CA GLY A 347 62.19 14.05 -30.03
C GLY A 347 63.67 14.16 -29.71
N ASP A 348 64.27 13.08 -29.22
CA ASP A 348 65.71 12.98 -29.01
C ASP A 348 66.23 11.67 -29.60
N SER A 349 66.96 11.80 -30.70
CA SER A 349 67.57 10.68 -31.41
C SER A 349 68.72 10.01 -30.65
N SER A 350 69.39 10.75 -29.75
CA SER A 350 70.49 10.21 -28.95
C SER A 350 70.00 9.31 -27.81
N GLN A 351 68.82 9.63 -27.26
CA GLN A 351 68.20 8.89 -26.16
C GLN A 351 67.17 7.86 -26.64
N ASN A 352 66.89 7.80 -27.94
CA ASN A 352 65.81 7.01 -28.53
C ASN A 352 64.45 7.29 -27.86
N LEU A 353 64.17 8.56 -27.58
CA LEU A 353 62.97 8.98 -26.89
C LEU A 353 62.13 9.90 -27.79
N PHE A 354 60.87 9.53 -27.96
CA PHE A 354 59.86 10.38 -28.60
C PHE A 354 58.67 10.51 -27.65
N GLY A 355 58.30 11.74 -27.34
CA GLY A 355 57.18 12.08 -26.48
C GLY A 355 56.34 13.17 -27.10
N TYR A 356 55.04 13.16 -26.82
CA TYR A 356 54.15 14.23 -27.25
C TYR A 356 53.07 14.51 -26.20
N ASN A 357 52.63 15.76 -26.16
CA ASN A 357 51.38 16.15 -25.53
C ASN A 357 50.38 16.50 -26.59
N VAL A 358 49.14 16.07 -26.38
CA VAL A 358 48.02 16.45 -27.22
C VAL A 358 47.20 17.52 -26.50
N PHE A 359 47.03 18.65 -27.16
CA PHE A 359 46.09 19.70 -26.76
C PHE A 359 44.85 19.49 -27.60
N THR A 360 43.68 19.38 -26.96
CA THR A 360 42.43 19.19 -27.70
C THR A 360 41.36 20.12 -27.20
N ASN A 361 40.51 20.53 -28.14
CA ASN A 361 39.35 21.34 -27.85
C ASN A 361 38.17 20.42 -27.48
N THR A 362 37.65 20.60 -26.27
CA THR A 362 36.56 19.76 -25.74
C THR A 362 35.18 20.11 -26.31
N THR A 363 35.06 21.19 -27.10
CA THR A 363 33.83 21.47 -27.84
C THR A 363 33.59 20.51 -29.01
N GLY A 364 34.64 19.81 -29.48
CA GLY A 364 34.55 18.78 -30.52
C GLY A 364 34.27 17.39 -29.94
N SER A 365 33.24 16.70 -30.45
CA SER A 365 32.96 15.31 -30.11
C SER A 365 34.08 14.36 -30.55
N HIS A 366 34.78 13.73 -29.60
CA HIS A 366 35.88 12.79 -29.84
C HIS A 366 37.18 13.39 -30.40
N SER A 367 37.38 14.71 -30.29
CA SER A 367 38.63 15.38 -30.73
C SER A 367 39.88 14.74 -30.12
N SER A 368 39.89 14.48 -28.81
CA SER A 368 41.00 13.83 -28.08
C SER A 368 41.40 12.48 -28.66
N ALA A 369 40.43 11.62 -28.98
CA ALA A 369 40.67 10.30 -29.55
C ALA A 369 41.23 10.40 -30.98
N ILE A 370 40.71 11.34 -31.78
CA ILE A 370 41.13 11.53 -33.18
C ILE A 370 42.57 12.05 -33.25
N PHE A 371 42.89 13.15 -32.55
CA PHE A 371 44.25 13.71 -32.57
C PHE A 371 45.28 12.77 -31.93
N LYS A 372 44.90 11.97 -30.92
CA LYS A 372 45.77 10.91 -30.43
C LYS A 372 46.04 9.84 -31.51
N ALA A 373 44.99 9.35 -32.16
CA ALA A 373 45.13 8.31 -33.18
C ALA A 373 45.98 8.77 -34.37
N LEU A 374 45.85 10.03 -34.80
CA LEU A 374 46.68 10.62 -35.85
C LEU A 374 48.17 10.63 -35.49
N MET A 375 48.50 11.05 -34.28
CA MET A 375 49.89 11.08 -33.80
C MET A 375 50.46 9.67 -33.68
N ASP A 376 49.70 8.74 -33.10
CA ASP A 376 50.15 7.34 -32.98
C ASP A 376 50.41 6.72 -34.37
N GLN A 377 49.53 6.97 -35.36
CA GLN A 377 49.76 6.53 -36.74
C GLN A 377 50.99 7.15 -37.38
N ALA A 378 51.24 8.45 -37.16
CA ALA A 378 52.42 9.14 -37.67
C ALA A 378 53.71 8.54 -37.09
N VAL A 379 53.73 8.31 -35.78
CA VAL A 379 54.83 7.66 -35.06
C VAL A 379 55.09 6.24 -35.59
N TYR A 380 54.03 5.44 -35.75
CA TYR A 380 54.17 4.09 -36.31
C TYR A 380 54.76 4.11 -37.72
N ARG A 381 54.31 5.02 -38.58
CA ARG A 381 54.81 5.10 -39.96
C ARG A 381 56.25 5.59 -40.02
N PHE A 382 56.62 6.58 -39.22
CA PHE A 382 57.98 7.10 -39.15
C PHE A 382 58.98 6.04 -38.70
N PHE A 383 58.67 5.32 -37.62
CA PHE A 383 59.58 4.28 -37.14
C PHE A 383 59.57 3.00 -37.99
N ALA A 384 58.46 2.71 -38.70
CA ALA A 384 58.41 1.59 -39.64
C ALA A 384 59.13 1.88 -40.96
N SER A 385 59.17 3.14 -41.43
CA SER A 385 59.82 3.52 -42.69
C SER A 385 61.35 3.58 -42.58
N ASN A 386 61.89 3.88 -41.40
CA ASN A 386 63.33 4.07 -41.16
C ASN A 386 64.13 2.74 -41.13
N ASN A 387 63.56 1.65 -41.64
CA ASN A 387 64.13 0.30 -41.63
C ASN A 387 64.92 -0.05 -42.91
N SER A 388 65.44 0.96 -43.62
CA SER A 388 66.02 0.82 -44.97
C SER A 388 67.51 0.44 -45.02
N THR A 389 68.06 -0.25 -44.01
CA THR A 389 69.43 -0.78 -44.06
C THR A 389 69.48 -2.26 -43.64
N ASP A 390 69.42 -3.17 -44.62
CA ASP A 390 69.96 -4.54 -44.72
C ASP A 390 70.06 -5.47 -43.48
N SER A 391 69.33 -5.21 -42.40
CA SER A 391 69.21 -6.11 -41.27
C SER A 391 67.84 -5.88 -40.65
N ALA A 392 66.96 -6.87 -40.76
CA ALA A 392 65.66 -6.89 -40.11
C ALA A 392 65.85 -6.92 -38.57
N SER A 393 66.14 -5.77 -37.97
CA SER A 393 66.11 -5.60 -36.52
C SER A 393 64.66 -5.41 -36.09
N ASN A 394 64.18 -6.27 -35.18
CA ASN A 394 62.89 -6.10 -34.54
C ASN A 394 62.89 -4.77 -33.75
N LEU A 395 62.12 -3.79 -34.20
CA LEU A 395 61.89 -2.56 -33.46
C LEU A 395 60.91 -2.83 -32.32
N ASN A 396 61.36 -2.65 -31.07
CA ASN A 396 60.51 -2.75 -29.89
C ASN A 396 60.13 -1.35 -29.41
N LEU A 397 58.86 -0.98 -29.56
CA LEU A 397 58.32 0.29 -29.08
C LEU A 397 57.71 0.10 -27.68
N LYS A 398 58.33 0.70 -26.66
CA LYS A 398 57.78 0.75 -25.30
C LYS A 398 57.02 2.06 -25.10
N VAL A 399 55.71 1.97 -25.00
CA VAL A 399 54.84 3.13 -24.73
C VAL A 399 54.64 3.29 -23.23
N ASN A 400 54.97 4.48 -22.70
CA ASN A 400 54.63 4.87 -21.33
C ASN A 400 53.71 6.11 -21.42
N ASN A 401 52.55 6.06 -20.76
CA ASN A 401 51.63 7.20 -20.68
C ASN A 401 51.74 7.85 -19.28
N HIS A 402 51.77 9.17 -19.20
CA HIS A 402 51.74 9.95 -17.95
C HIS A 402 50.85 11.20 -18.14
N PRO A 403 50.02 11.65 -17.16
CA PRO A 403 49.75 11.07 -15.85
C PRO A 403 48.43 10.28 -15.79
N LEU A 404 48.51 9.07 -15.23
CA LEU A 404 47.56 8.62 -14.22
C LEU A 404 48.04 9.13 -12.87
#